data_AF-A0A062V5B1-F1
#
_entry.id   AF-A0A062V5B1-F1
#
_cell.length_a   1.000
_cell.length_b   1.000
_cell.length_c   1.000
_cell.angle_alpha   90.00
_cell.angle_beta   90.00
_cell.angle_gamma   90.00
#
_symmetry.space_group_name_H-M   'P 1'
#
loop_
_entity.id
_entity.type
_entity.pdbx_description
1 polymer ?
#
loop_
_entity_poly.entity_id
_entity_poly.type
_entity_poly.pdbx_seq_one_letter_code
_entity_poly.pdbx_strand_id
1 'polypeptide(L)'
;MSEFFGEERIFIDANIFIYNALDDPNYAEACSDFLRLVETNRIKGVITPLIMDEVLFKILVAEASQHIEKFNIWNLKKEMKKAEFSSLIYKLMREYGEYMKALKSMKFYLLS
;
A
#
# COMPACT_ATOMS: atom_id res chain seq x y z
N MET A 1 19.94 -8.08 6.89
CA MET A 1 18.57 -8.61 6.82
C MET A 1 18.67 -10.11 7.05
N SER A 2 17.94 -10.63 8.04
CA SER A 2 17.85 -12.06 8.31
C SER A 2 17.24 -12.79 7.11
N GLU A 3 17.86 -13.89 6.70
CA GLU A 3 17.41 -14.72 5.59
C GLU A 3 16.09 -15.43 5.95
N PHE A 4 14.98 -14.95 5.41
CA PHE A 4 13.67 -15.57 5.54
C PHE A 4 13.51 -16.71 4.51
N PHE A 5 14.27 -17.80 4.67
CA PHE A 5 14.08 -19.03 3.90
C PHE A 5 13.35 -20.07 4.76
N GLY A 6 12.04 -20.17 4.60
CA GLY A 6 11.21 -21.15 5.29
C GLY A 6 9.85 -21.34 4.62
N GLU A 7 9.18 -22.47 4.87
CA GLU A 7 7.81 -22.70 4.38
C GLU A 7 6.76 -21.88 5.13
N GLU A 8 7.16 -21.20 6.20
CA GLU A 8 6.30 -20.41 7.07
C GLU A 8 5.75 -19.18 6.36
N ARG A 9 4.51 -18.84 6.71
CA ARG A 9 3.83 -17.66 6.18
C ARG A 9 4.24 -16.45 7.03
N ILE A 10 4.71 -15.41 6.37
CA ILE A 10 5.11 -14.16 7.02
C ILE A 10 3.97 -13.16 6.90
N PHE A 11 3.55 -12.60 8.03
CA PHE A 11 2.61 -11.49 8.04
C PHE A 11 3.29 -10.21 7.58
N ILE A 12 2.77 -9.56 6.55
CA ILE A 12 3.33 -8.33 6.00
C ILE A 12 2.58 -7.13 6.58
N ASP A 13 3.33 -6.23 7.21
CA ASP A 13 2.82 -4.98 7.75
C ASP A 13 2.50 -3.95 6.64
N ALA A 14 1.57 -3.03 6.93
CA ALA A 14 1.18 -1.98 6.00
C ALA A 14 2.37 -1.10 5.59
N ASN A 15 3.32 -0.85 6.50
CA ASN A 15 4.44 0.05 6.25
C ASN A 15 5.33 -0.41 5.09
N ILE A 16 5.45 -1.73 4.86
CA ILE A 16 6.18 -2.27 3.71
C ILE A 16 5.59 -1.76 2.39
N PHE A 17 4.27 -1.78 2.27
CA PHE A 17 3.58 -1.28 1.09
C PHE A 17 3.61 0.25 1.03
N ILE A 18 3.44 0.94 2.15
CA ILE A 18 3.42 2.41 2.19
C ILE A 18 4.76 2.99 1.75
N TYR A 19 5.88 2.45 2.26
CA TYR A 19 7.21 2.90 1.89
C TYR A 19 7.54 2.61 0.43
N ASN A 20 7.06 1.48 -0.11
CA ASN A 20 7.16 1.18 -1.52
C ASN A 20 6.29 2.11 -2.39
N ALA A 21 5.04 2.38 -1.98
CA ALA A 21 4.09 3.19 -2.74
C ALA A 21 4.45 4.67 -2.82
N LEU A 22 5.06 5.20 -1.75
CA LEU A 22 5.37 6.63 -1.60
C LEU A 22 6.84 6.96 -1.87
N ASP A 23 7.61 6.02 -2.42
CA ASP A 23 9.04 6.17 -2.68
C ASP A 23 9.81 6.70 -1.46
N ASP A 24 9.61 6.07 -0.28
CA ASP A 24 10.34 6.45 0.93
C ASP A 24 11.86 6.40 0.69
N PRO A 25 12.59 7.48 1.00
CA PRO A 25 14.00 7.63 0.61
C PRO A 25 14.94 6.63 1.30
N ASN A 26 14.52 6.02 2.41
CA ASN A 26 15.35 5.09 3.18
C ASN A 26 14.94 3.62 2.96
N TYR A 27 13.66 3.37 2.68
CA TYR A 27 13.09 2.02 2.73
C TYR A 27 12.47 1.53 1.44
N ALA A 28 12.21 2.39 0.44
CA ALA A 28 11.51 2.00 -0.78
C ALA A 28 12.22 0.86 -1.53
N GLU A 29 13.54 0.92 -1.67
CA GLU A 29 14.34 -0.10 -2.36
C GLU A 29 14.24 -1.46 -1.64
N ALA A 30 14.50 -1.49 -0.34
CA ALA A 30 14.40 -2.70 0.47
C ALA A 30 12.99 -3.31 0.47
N CYS A 31 11.95 -2.47 0.53
CA CYS A 31 10.56 -2.93 0.45
C CYS A 31 10.24 -3.50 -0.94
N SER A 32 10.74 -2.89 -2.00
CA SER A 32 10.56 -3.36 -3.38
C SER A 32 11.23 -4.72 -3.60
N ASP A 33 12.44 -4.91 -3.09
CA ASP A 33 13.14 -6.19 -3.16
C ASP A 33 12.40 -7.27 -2.37
N PHE A 34 11.92 -6.95 -1.16
CA PHE A 34 11.12 -7.86 -0.36
C PHE A 34 9.81 -8.26 -1.06
N LEU A 35 9.06 -7.28 -1.59
CA LEU A 35 7.82 -7.55 -2.31
C LEU A 35 8.07 -8.37 -3.58
N ARG A 36 9.20 -8.18 -4.28
CA ARG A 36 9.60 -9.02 -5.41
C ARG A 36 9.84 -10.48 -5.00
N LEU A 37 10.41 -10.74 -3.82
CA LEU A 37 10.55 -12.12 -3.31
C LEU A 37 9.18 -12.76 -3.05
N VAL A 38 8.20 -11.97 -2.61
CA VAL A 38 6.83 -12.43 -2.43
C VAL A 38 6.16 -12.70 -3.79
N GLU A 39 6.26 -11.77 -4.74
CA GLU A 39 5.73 -11.90 -6.12
C GLU A 39 6.27 -13.13 -6.83
N THR A 40 7.56 -13.42 -6.64
CA THR A 40 8.23 -14.58 -7.25
C THR A 40 8.07 -15.88 -6.45
N ASN A 41 7.19 -15.89 -5.44
CA ASN A 41 6.92 -17.03 -4.55
C ASN A 41 8.18 -17.58 -3.85
N ARG A 42 9.22 -16.75 -3.66
CA ARG A 42 10.39 -17.08 -2.84
C ARG A 42 10.06 -16.95 -1.36
N ILE A 43 9.13 -16.07 -0.99
CA ILE A 43 8.59 -15.90 0.36
C ILE A 43 7.06 -16.02 0.30
N LYS A 44 6.46 -16.74 1.25
CA LYS A 44 4.99 -16.81 1.40
C LYS A 44 4.50 -15.68 2.31
N GLY A 45 3.97 -14.61 1.71
CA GLY A 45 3.36 -13.51 2.44
C GLY A 45 1.88 -13.75 2.81
N VAL A 46 1.43 -13.18 3.92
CA VAL A 46 0.00 -13.02 4.26
C VAL A 46 -0.30 -11.57 4.70
N ILE A 47 -1.47 -11.06 4.32
CA ILE A 47 -2.01 -9.76 4.73
C ILE A 47 -3.48 -9.93 5.13
N THR A 48 -3.98 -9.02 5.94
CA THR A 48 -5.42 -8.93 6.24
C THR A 48 -6.07 -7.83 5.41
N PRO A 49 -7.42 -7.82 5.26
CA PRO A 49 -8.13 -6.71 4.63
C PRO A 49 -7.84 -5.37 5.32
N LEU A 50 -7.63 -5.38 6.64
CA LEU A 50 -7.28 -4.19 7.42
C LEU A 50 -5.97 -3.54 6.95
N ILE A 51 -4.95 -4.35 6.61
CA ILE A 51 -3.69 -3.85 6.05
C ILE A 51 -3.95 -3.16 4.71
N MET A 52 -4.80 -3.74 3.86
CA MET A 52 -5.16 -3.11 2.58
C MET A 52 -5.86 -1.76 2.79
N ASP A 53 -6.82 -1.68 3.73
CA ASP A 53 -7.51 -0.43 4.05
C ASP A 53 -6.55 0.64 4.58
N GLU A 54 -5.59 0.26 5.44
CA GLU A 54 -4.59 1.17 5.98
C GLU A 54 -3.67 1.73 4.88
N VAL A 55 -3.15 0.86 4.00
CA VAL A 55 -2.28 1.24 2.90
C VAL A 55 -2.99 2.23 1.96
N LEU A 56 -4.20 1.87 1.52
CA LEU A 56 -4.98 2.71 0.62
C LEU A 56 -5.34 4.07 1.25
N PHE A 57 -5.69 4.10 2.54
CA PHE A 57 -5.98 5.34 3.25
C PHE A 57 -4.73 6.22 3.39
N LYS A 58 -3.57 5.66 3.71
CA LYS A 58 -2.32 6.43 3.83
C LYS A 58 -1.84 6.98 2.48
N ILE A 59 -1.97 6.22 1.40
CA ILE A 59 -1.69 6.71 0.03
C ILE A 59 -2.63 7.88 -0.32
N LEU A 60 -3.93 7.75 -0.03
CA LEU A 60 -4.91 8.84 -0.23
C LEU A 60 -4.51 10.10 0.53
N VAL A 61 -4.14 9.96 1.81
CA VAL A 61 -3.76 11.09 2.66
C VAL A 61 -2.48 11.76 2.15
N ALA A 62 -1.47 10.96 1.81
CA ALA A 62 -0.20 11.44 1.29
C ALA A 62 -0.40 12.22 -0.01
N GLU A 63 -1.12 11.65 -0.98
CA GLU A 63 -1.42 12.33 -2.24
C GLU A 63 -2.22 13.61 -2.01
N ALA A 64 -3.32 13.54 -1.25
CA ALA A 64 -4.15 14.72 -1.01
C ALA A 64 -3.41 15.85 -0.28
N SER A 65 -2.44 15.52 0.57
CA SER A 65 -1.62 16.51 1.29
C SER A 65 -0.74 17.36 0.37
N GLN A 66 -0.39 16.86 -0.82
CA GLN A 66 0.37 17.61 -1.81
C GLN A 66 -0.48 18.71 -2.47
N HIS A 67 -1.80 18.55 -2.48
CA HIS A 67 -2.73 19.44 -3.16
C HIS A 67 -3.53 20.36 -2.22
N ILE A 68 -3.42 20.15 -0.90
CA ILE A 68 -4.16 20.91 0.13
C ILE A 68 -3.18 21.71 0.99
N GLU A 69 -3.13 23.03 0.79
CA GLU A 69 -2.23 23.96 1.48
C GLU A 69 -2.25 23.84 3.02
N LYS A 70 -3.44 23.61 3.61
CA LYS A 70 -3.62 23.40 5.05
C LYS A 70 -4.25 22.05 5.31
N PHE A 71 -3.49 20.99 5.07
CA PHE A 71 -4.01 19.64 5.18
C PHE A 71 -4.59 19.35 6.58
N ASN A 72 -5.85 18.90 6.60
CA ASN A 72 -6.52 18.28 7.73
C ASN A 72 -7.74 17.50 7.21
N ILE A 73 -8.33 16.66 8.06
CA ILE A 73 -9.45 15.80 7.67
C ILE A 73 -10.68 16.60 7.19
N TRP A 74 -10.93 17.80 7.73
CA TRP A 74 -12.05 18.63 7.30
C TRP A 74 -11.85 19.19 5.90
N ASN A 75 -10.66 19.70 5.62
CA ASN A 75 -10.29 20.21 4.31
C ASN A 75 -10.23 19.07 3.28
N LEU A 76 -9.70 17.91 3.64
CA LEU A 76 -9.76 16.71 2.81
C LEU A 76 -11.21 16.37 2.44
N LYS A 77 -12.11 16.26 3.44
CA LYS A 77 -13.53 15.99 3.19
C LYS A 77 -14.20 17.04 2.31
N LYS A 78 -13.80 18.30 2.42
CA LYS A 78 -14.31 19.40 1.59
C LYS A 78 -13.84 19.26 0.14
N GLU A 79 -12.55 19.03 -0.08
CA GLU A 79 -11.95 18.90 -1.41
C GLU A 79 -12.39 17.63 -2.13
N MET A 80 -12.53 16.50 -1.41
CA MET A 80 -13.03 15.24 -1.96
C MET A 80 -14.47 15.31 -2.49
N LYS A 81 -15.25 16.36 -2.19
CA LYS A 81 -16.56 16.60 -2.82
C LYS A 81 -16.46 17.10 -4.26
N LYS A 82 -15.28 17.62 -4.67
CA LYS A 82 -15.04 18.08 -6.03
C LYS A 82 -14.69 16.87 -6.91
N ALA A 83 -15.36 16.72 -8.04
CA ALA A 83 -15.21 15.56 -8.91
C ALA A 83 -13.78 15.44 -9.49
N GLU A 84 -13.18 16.56 -9.90
CA GLU A 84 -11.82 16.57 -10.45
C GLU A 84 -10.79 16.14 -9.41
N PHE A 85 -10.87 16.71 -8.19
CA PHE A 85 -10.00 16.36 -7.09
C PHE A 85 -10.15 14.89 -6.69
N SER A 86 -11.37 14.43 -6.44
CA SER A 86 -11.59 13.03 -6.05
C SER A 86 -11.16 12.04 -7.13
N SER A 87 -11.35 12.35 -8.42
CA SER A 87 -10.87 11.52 -9.52
C SER A 87 -9.34 11.37 -9.52
N LEU A 88 -8.62 12.47 -9.32
CA LEU A 88 -7.15 12.49 -9.20
C LEU A 88 -6.69 11.56 -8.06
N ILE A 89 -7.24 11.76 -6.86
CA ILE A 89 -6.86 10.98 -5.68
C ILE A 89 -7.22 9.49 -5.83
N TYR A 90 -8.42 9.19 -6.35
CA TYR A 90 -8.84 7.80 -6.56
C TYR A 90 -8.10 7.09 -7.69
N LYS A 91 -7.44 7.83 -8.60
CA LYS A 91 -6.62 7.19 -9.65
C LYS A 91 -5.45 6.45 -9.01
N LEU A 92 -4.69 7.12 -8.14
CA LEU A 92 -3.54 6.54 -7.45
C LEU A 92 -3.95 5.35 -6.57
N MET A 93 -5.02 5.49 -5.78
CA MET A 93 -5.54 4.39 -4.97
C MET A 93 -5.95 3.17 -5.80
N ARG A 94 -6.55 3.39 -6.98
CA ARG A 94 -6.95 2.31 -7.87
C ARG A 94 -5.74 1.57 -8.42
N GLU A 95 -4.74 2.29 -8.91
CA GLU A 95 -3.51 1.69 -9.45
C GLU A 95 -2.81 0.83 -8.38
N TYR A 96 -2.63 1.36 -7.17
CA TYR A 96 -2.00 0.59 -6.09
C TYR A 96 -2.90 -0.53 -5.54
N GLY A 97 -4.20 -0.31 -5.49
CA GLY A 97 -5.18 -1.34 -5.10
C GLY A 97 -5.19 -2.53 -6.06
N GLU A 98 -5.08 -2.30 -7.36
CA GLU A 98 -4.95 -3.38 -8.37
C GLU A 98 -3.61 -4.11 -8.21
N TYR A 99 -2.52 -3.42 -7.91
CA TYR A 99 -1.24 -4.05 -7.55
C TYR A 99 -1.39 -5.00 -6.35
N MET A 100 -1.99 -4.55 -5.25
CA MET A 100 -2.22 -5.38 -4.07
C MET A 100 -3.16 -6.56 -4.34
N LYS A 101 -4.17 -6.40 -5.21
CA LYS A 101 -5.03 -7.51 -5.65
C LYS A 101 -4.28 -8.53 -6.51
N ALA A 102 -3.40 -8.07 -7.40
CA ALA A 102 -2.55 -8.94 -8.20
C ALA A 102 -1.63 -9.78 -7.30
N LEU A 103 -1.01 -9.14 -6.30
CA LEU A 103 -0.26 -9.85 -5.24
C LEU A 103 -1.13 -10.91 -4.55
N LYS A 104 -2.36 -10.55 -4.17
CA LYS A 104 -3.30 -11.49 -3.52
C LYS A 104 -3.62 -12.70 -4.39
N SER A 105 -3.82 -12.49 -5.69
CA SER A 105 -4.13 -13.55 -6.66
C SER A 105 -3.00 -14.57 -6.84
N MET A 106 -1.77 -14.21 -6.45
CA MET A 106 -0.60 -15.10 -6.44
C MET A 106 -0.47 -15.96 -5.15
N LYS A 107 -1.58 -16.16 -4.41
CA LYS A 107 -1.75 -16.96 -3.17
C LYS A 107 -1.26 -16.28 -1.87
N PHE A 108 -1.81 -15.11 -1.57
CA PHE A 108 -1.96 -14.68 -0.17
C PHE A 108 -3.19 -15.34 0.46
N TYR A 109 -3.03 -15.93 1.65
CA TYR A 109 -4.16 -16.41 2.45
C TYR A 109 -4.70 -15.28 3.32
N LEU A 110 -5.99 -14.96 3.18
CA LEU A 110 -6.69 -14.14 4.17
C LEU A 110 -6.79 -14.95 5.47
N LEU A 111 -6.29 -14.38 6.56
CA LEU A 111 -6.69 -14.83 7.90
C LEU A 111 -8.11 -14.31 8.12
N SER A 112 -9.10 -15.17 7.86
CA SER A 112 -10.51 -14.97 8.21
C SER A 112 -10.78 -15.48 9.61
#